data_AF-A0A853AHI8-F1
#
_entry.id   AF-A0A853AHI8-F1
#
_cell.length_a   1.000
_cell.length_b   1.000
_cell.length_c   1.000
_cell.angle_alpha   90.00
_cell.angle_beta   90.00
_cell.angle_gamma   90.00
#
_symmetry.space_group_name_H-M   'P 1'
#
loop_
_entity.id
_entity.type
_entity.pdbx_description
1 polymer ?
#
loop_
_entity_poly.entity_id
_entity_poly.type
_entity_poly.pdbx_seq_one_letter_code
_entity_poly.pdbx_strand_id
1 'polypeptide(L)'
;MSEINVNFAELQQASDDLQAAAQKIQAELDDLESKIQKLVSTWEGEAQEAYYAAQKEWDEEAAKMQETAAKMGMAVGAANEAFQAGEKKNASRFGG
;
A
#
# COMPACT_ATOMS: atom_id res chain seq x y z
N MET A 1 10.41 15.17 22.53
CA MET A 1 9.72 15.59 21.29
C MET A 1 10.42 15.14 20.01
N SER A 2 11.76 15.08 19.93
CA SER A 2 12.47 14.63 18.72
C SER A 2 12.23 13.16 18.37
N GLU A 3 12.21 12.26 19.35
CA GLU A 3 12.05 10.82 19.13
C GLU A 3 10.69 10.44 18.52
N ILE A 4 9.60 11.06 18.98
CA ILE A 4 8.25 10.85 18.42
C ILE A 4 8.17 11.35 16.97
N ASN A 5 8.79 12.49 16.66
CA ASN A 5 8.85 13.01 15.29
C ASN A 5 9.65 12.09 14.36
N VAL A 6 10.75 11.50 14.83
CA VAL A 6 11.53 10.51 14.07
C VAL A 6 10.69 9.26 13.79
N ASN A 7 9.97 8.75 14.78
CA ASN A 7 9.10 7.58 14.61
C ASN A 7 7.98 7.83 13.56
N PHE A 8 7.35 9.02 13.56
CA PHE A 8 6.37 9.36 12.52
C PHE A 8 6.99 9.43 11.12
N ALA A 9 8.21 9.95 10.99
CA ALA A 9 8.91 9.98 9.71
C ALA A 9 9.24 8.57 9.21
N GLU A 10 9.69 7.67 10.10
CA GLU A 10 9.95 6.26 9.79
C GLU A 10 8.67 5.52 9.37
N LEU A 11 7.56 5.76 10.07
CA LEU A 11 6.26 5.19 9.72
C LEU A 11 5.74 5.69 8.37
N GLN A 12 5.95 6.98 8.06
CA GLN A 12 5.61 7.53 6.75
C GLN A 12 6.46 6.90 5.65
N GLN A 13 7.77 6.78 5.86
CA GLN A 13 8.66 6.13 4.90
C GLN A 13 8.26 4.67 4.66
N ALA A 14 7.93 3.92 5.72
CA ALA A 14 7.46 2.55 5.58
C ALA A 14 6.15 2.45 4.76
N SER A 15 5.24 3.42 4.93
CA SER A 15 4.01 3.49 4.12
C SER A 15 4.33 3.76 2.65
N ASP A 16 5.26 4.66 2.36
CA ASP A 16 5.68 5.00 1.00
C ASP A 16 6.38 3.81 0.32
N ASP A 17 7.23 3.10 1.07
CA ASP A 17 7.91 1.89 0.61
C ASP A 17 6.91 0.77 0.27
N LEU A 18 5.88 0.57 1.10
CA LEU A 18 4.80 -0.38 0.83
C LEU A 18 4.01 0.00 -0.43
N GLN A 19 3.73 1.28 -0.62
CA GLN A 19 3.03 1.75 -1.82
C GLN A 19 3.87 1.52 -3.08
N ALA A 20 5.17 1.80 -3.03
CA ALA A 20 6.09 1.55 -4.14
C ALA A 20 6.19 0.04 -4.45
N ALA A 21 6.27 -0.82 -3.43
CA ALA A 21 6.27 -2.27 -3.60
C ALA A 21 4.98 -2.77 -4.24
N ALA A 22 3.82 -2.27 -3.80
CA ALA A 22 2.52 -2.63 -4.37
C ALA A 22 2.39 -2.22 -5.84
N GLN A 23 2.87 -1.01 -6.20
CA GLN A 23 2.90 -0.55 -7.60
C GLN A 23 3.81 -1.41 -8.47
N LYS A 24 4.97 -1.82 -7.94
CA LYS A 24 5.89 -2.70 -8.66
C LYS A 24 5.27 -4.07 -8.92
N ILE A 25 4.60 -4.65 -7.92
CA ILE A 25 3.90 -5.94 -8.07
C ILE A 25 2.81 -5.84 -9.14
N GLN A 26 2.00 -4.78 -9.13
CA GLN A 26 0.98 -4.56 -10.16
C GLN A 26 1.62 -4.53 -11.56
N ALA A 27 2.71 -3.79 -11.74
CA ALA A 27 3.38 -3.71 -13.02
C ALA A 27 3.95 -5.07 -13.51
N GLU A 28 4.48 -5.89 -12.59
CA GLU A 28 4.95 -7.24 -12.91
C GLU A 28 3.79 -8.18 -13.30
N LEU A 29 2.64 -8.06 -12.63
CA LEU A 29 1.42 -8.81 -12.95
C LEU A 29 0.84 -8.39 -14.31
N ASP A 30 0.78 -7.09 -14.60
CA ASP A 30 0.31 -6.57 -15.89
C ASP A 30 1.20 -7.05 -17.05
N ASP A 31 2.52 -7.08 -16.85
CA ASP A 31 3.47 -7.62 -17.83
C ASP A 31 3.27 -9.12 -18.03
N LEU A 32 3.09 -9.88 -16.95
CA LEU A 32 2.79 -11.30 -16.99
C LEU A 32 1.49 -11.58 -17.76
N GLU A 33 0.42 -10.86 -17.45
CA GLU A 33 -0.87 -10.95 -18.14
C GLU A 33 -0.69 -10.68 -19.64
N SER A 34 0.03 -9.61 -20.01
CA SER A 34 0.24 -9.25 -21.41
C SER A 34 0.96 -10.34 -22.22
N LYS A 35 1.84 -11.10 -21.56
CA LYS A 35 2.56 -12.24 -22.14
C LYS A 35 1.65 -13.45 -22.27
N ILE A 36 0.84 -13.72 -21.24
CA ILE A 36 -0.03 -14.90 -21.19
C ILE A 36 -1.26 -14.75 -22.10
N GLN A 37 -1.86 -13.56 -22.19
CA GLN A 37 -3.02 -13.32 -23.07
C GLN A 37 -2.79 -13.74 -24.52
N LYS A 38 -1.54 -13.65 -25.02
CA LYS A 38 -1.16 -14.08 -26.37
C LYS A 38 -1.19 -15.62 -26.55
N LEU A 39 -1.07 -16.36 -25.46
CA LEU A 39 -1.00 -17.82 -25.41
C LEU A 39 -2.32 -18.46 -24.97
N VAL A 40 -3.15 -17.74 -24.20
CA VAL A 40 -4.45 -18.22 -23.71
C VAL A 40 -5.34 -18.75 -24.82
N SER A 41 -5.34 -18.12 -26.00
CA SER A 41 -6.12 -18.57 -27.16
C SER A 41 -5.69 -19.95 -27.70
N THR A 42 -4.50 -20.43 -27.34
CA THR A 42 -3.95 -21.73 -27.74
C THR A 42 -4.15 -22.82 -26.68
N TRP A 43 -4.64 -22.46 -25.49
CA TRP A 43 -4.85 -23.39 -24.39
C TRP A 43 -6.22 -24.06 -24.45
N GLU A 44 -6.28 -25.30 -23.95
CA GLU A 44 -7.54 -26.02 -23.76
C GLU A 44 -8.33 -25.42 -22.58
N GLY A 45 -9.65 -25.65 -22.55
CA GLY A 45 -10.59 -24.96 -21.65
C GLY A 45 -10.22 -25.01 -20.16
N GLU A 46 -9.73 -26.14 -19.65
CA GLU A 46 -9.33 -26.27 -18.24
C GLU A 46 -8.12 -25.36 -17.89
N ALA A 47 -7.15 -25.23 -18.79
CA ALA A 47 -5.99 -24.37 -18.59
C ALA A 47 -6.38 -22.87 -18.65
N GLN A 48 -7.35 -22.52 -19.49
CA GLN A 48 -7.91 -21.16 -19.50
C GLN A 48 -8.63 -20.84 -18.18
N GLU A 49 -9.46 -21.75 -17.68
CA GLU A 49 -10.17 -21.58 -16.41
C GLU A 49 -9.21 -21.42 -15.23
N ALA A 50 -8.19 -22.28 -15.14
CA ALA A 50 -7.17 -22.18 -14.10
C ALA A 50 -6.40 -20.86 -14.14
N TYR A 51 -6.11 -20.37 -15.35
CA TYR A 51 -5.47 -19.06 -15.54
C TYR A 51 -6.35 -17.92 -15.05
N TYR A 52 -7.63 -17.86 -15.45
CA TYR A 52 -8.53 -16.79 -15.00
C TYR A 52 -8.75 -16.82 -13.48
N ALA A 53 -8.74 -18.01 -12.86
CA ALA A 53 -8.79 -18.14 -11.42
C ALA A 53 -7.54 -17.54 -10.75
N ALA A 54 -6.35 -17.91 -11.23
CA ALA A 54 -5.09 -17.34 -10.75
C ALA A 54 -5.04 -15.82 -10.98
N GLN A 55 -5.53 -15.36 -12.13
CA GLN A 55 -5.61 -13.94 -12.47
C GLN A 55 -6.38 -13.14 -11.44
N LYS A 56 -7.60 -13.60 -11.19
CA LYS A 56 -8.47 -12.97 -10.21
C LYS A 56 -7.83 -12.95 -8.82
N GLU A 57 -7.17 -14.03 -8.42
CA GLU A 57 -6.51 -14.12 -7.11
C GLU A 57 -5.39 -13.09 -6.98
N TRP A 58 -4.47 -13.00 -7.94
CA TRP A 58 -3.39 -12.03 -7.83
C TRP A 58 -3.87 -10.58 -7.94
N ASP A 59 -4.92 -10.31 -8.72
CA ASP A 59 -5.50 -8.97 -8.84
C ASP A 59 -6.13 -8.52 -7.52
N GLU A 60 -6.85 -9.43 -6.85
CA GLU A 60 -7.42 -9.19 -5.54
C GLU A 60 -6.34 -8.93 -4.48
N GLU A 61 -5.25 -9.71 -4.47
CA GLU A 61 -4.15 -9.53 -3.51
C GLU A 61 -3.37 -8.23 -3.77
N ALA A 62 -3.10 -7.88 -5.04
CA ALA A 62 -2.45 -6.63 -5.40
C ALA A 62 -3.29 -5.41 -4.96
N ALA A 63 -4.61 -5.46 -5.14
CA ALA A 63 -5.52 -4.43 -4.67
C ALA A 63 -5.50 -4.29 -3.12
N LYS A 64 -5.48 -5.42 -2.39
CA LYS A 64 -5.38 -5.42 -0.92
C LYS A 64 -4.07 -4.79 -0.43
N MET A 65 -2.96 -5.02 -1.13
CA MET A 65 -1.68 -4.39 -0.79
C MET A 65 -1.74 -2.86 -0.94
N GLN A 66 -2.32 -2.37 -2.03
CA GLN A 66 -2.51 -0.93 -2.25
C GLN A 66 -3.42 -0.31 -1.19
N GLU A 67 -4.53 -0.98 -0.86
CA GLU A 67 -5.46 -0.54 0.19
C GLU A 67 -4.78 -0.46 1.56
N THR A 68 -3.96 -1.47 1.89
CA THR A 68 -3.24 -1.53 3.16
C THR A 68 -2.21 -0.41 3.29
N ALA A 69 -1.43 -0.14 2.24
CA ALA A 69 -0.49 0.97 2.21
C ALA A 69 -1.20 2.32 2.36
N ALA A 70 -2.33 2.53 1.66
CA ALA A 70 -3.11 3.75 1.78
C ALA A 70 -3.68 3.95 3.20
N LYS A 71 -4.22 2.89 3.82
CA LYS A 71 -4.71 2.92 5.20
C LYS A 71 -3.61 3.26 6.20
N MET A 72 -2.41 2.72 6.00
CA MET A 72 -1.25 3.01 6.85
C MET A 72 -0.88 4.49 6.76
N GLY A 73 -0.74 5.04 5.55
CA GLY A 73 -0.44 6.46 5.36
C GLY A 73 -1.47 7.39 5.99
N MET A 74 -2.76 7.07 5.85
CA MET A 74 -3.83 7.83 6.51
C MET A 74 -3.74 7.78 8.04
N ALA A 75 -3.46 6.61 8.61
CA ALA A 75 -3.33 6.44 10.06
C ALA A 75 -2.13 7.21 10.62
N VAL A 76 -0.99 7.20 9.93
CA VAL A 76 0.22 7.94 10.30
C VAL A 76 -0.03 9.45 10.25
N GLY A 77 -0.67 9.95 9.18
CA GLY A 77 -1.04 11.35 9.05
C GLY A 77 -1.95 11.83 10.18
N ALA A 78 -3.02 11.09 10.46
CA ALA A 78 -3.96 11.41 11.54
C ALA A 78 -3.30 11.42 12.93
N ALA A 79 -2.39 10.46 13.18
CA ALA A 79 -1.66 10.39 14.44
C ALA A 79 -0.69 11.56 14.62
N ASN A 80 0.01 11.98 13.55
CA ASN A 80 0.89 13.14 13.56
C ASN A 80 0.12 14.44 13.83
N GLU A 81 -1.03 14.65 13.17
CA GLU A 81 -1.88 15.82 13.41
C GLU A 81 -2.38 15.88 14.86
N ALA A 82 -2.87 14.76 15.39
CA ALA A 82 -3.33 14.67 16.78
C ALA A 82 -2.21 14.97 17.78
N PHE A 83 -0.99 14.47 17.52
CA PHE A 83 0.18 14.73 18.35
C PHE A 83 0.55 16.23 18.35
N GLN A 84 0.65 16.85 17.17
CA GLN A 84 0.98 18.28 17.05
C GLN A 84 -0.07 19.18 17.73
N ALA A 85 -1.35 18.84 17.60
CA ALA A 85 -2.43 19.55 18.27
C ALA A 85 -2.33 19.45 19.81
N GLY A 86 -1.98 18.26 20.32
CA GLY A 86 -1.73 18.02 21.74
C GLY A 86 -0.55 18.83 22.27
N GLU A 87 0.59 18.80 21.56
CA GLU A 87 1.79 19.57 21.93
C GLU A 87 1.51 21.07 21.93
N LYS A 88 0.84 21.60 20.91
CA LYS A 88 0.45 23.02 20.86
C LYS A 88 -0.45 23.42 22.05
N LYS A 89 -1.39 22.55 22.43
CA LYS A 89 -2.28 22.77 23.58
C LYS A 89 -1.53 22.69 24.91
N ASN A 90 -0.53 21.83 25.03
CA ASN A 90 0.31 21.75 26.22
C ASN A 90 1.27 22.95 26.30
N ALA A 91 1.94 23.30 25.21
CA ALA A 91 2.84 24.46 25.15
C ALA A 91 2.11 25.77 25.51
N SER A 92 0.87 25.96 25.06
CA SER A 92 0.05 27.12 25.44
C SER A 92 -0.41 27.12 26.91
N ARG A 93 -0.38 25.98 27.61
CA ARG A 93 -0.68 25.87 29.04
C ARG A 93 0.54 26.08 29.94
N PHE A 94 1.74 25.74 29.45
CA PHE A 94 2.99 25.83 30.22
C PHE A 94 3.89 27.01 29.82
N GLY A 95 3.57 27.72 28.74
CA GLY A 95 4.34 28.85 28.21
C GLY A 95 3.63 30.21 28.32
N GLY A 96 2.69 30.35 29.26
CA GLY A 96 2.14 31.63 29.71
C GLY A 96 2.68 32.01 31.09
#